data_AF-A0A519GR92-F1
#
_entry.id   AF-A0A519GR92-F1
#
_cell.length_a   1.000
_cell.length_b   1.000
_cell.length_c   1.000
_cell.angle_alpha   90.00
_cell.angle_beta   90.00
_cell.angle_gamma   90.00
#
_symmetry.space_group_name_H-M   'P 1'
#
loop_
_entity.id
_entity.type
_entity.pdbx_description
1 polymer ?
#
loop_
_entity_poly.entity_id
_entity_poly.type
_entity_poly.pdbx_seq_one_letter_code
_entity_poly.pdbx_strand_id
1 'polypeptide(L)'
;AALTCAFVQNDFSVLYVAQHSNSMLPTVYRVTAVWGGHEGSILLWVLILAGWTLAVTIFSRQQDDATVARLLGVMGLVSCGFLLFTLLTSNPFARLFPAAPDGQDLTPLLQDPGMVIHPPMLYMGYVGFVVAFAFAVAALIDGRLDASWARWSRPWTTVAWSFLTFGIALGSFWAYYELGWGGWWFWDPVENASLMPWLAGTALMHSLAVTEKRGAFRSWTALLAIIAFSLSLLGTFLVRSGVLSSVHAFASDPKRGVFILAFLALVIGASLALFAWRAPKVGRSAEFGMVSRESMLLANNMLLLVACAAVMLGTLYPLLIDALGLGKLSVGPPYFEAVFVPIIAPALFLMGVGPLTRWRRANFLDVAHKLRWALGVSAVSAVLAPLALGRWTPLIGFGLMLATWIASTCLLNLADRIRSHPLKGWTARLAAQSGSYYGMLMAHFGVAVFIVGVTIVGGYAVERDVRMAPGDTLTLGAYVVRFDGVREVRGPNYLAARGTLDITRNGRPLTVLSPERRLYTASNTPMTETAIYRHLTRDLYVSLGEPLGPDAWSMRVYYKPFVGWIWGGCLLMALGGLLAVADRRYRSLHRTAQEPRPVP
;
A
#
# COMPACT_ATOMS: atom_id res chain seq x y z
N ALA A 1 -16.17 13.13 -15.57
CA ALA A 1 -17.45 13.22 -16.30
C ALA A 1 -17.23 13.47 -17.79
N ALA A 2 -16.77 14.67 -18.21
CA ALA A 2 -16.55 14.96 -19.64
C ALA A 2 -15.57 13.98 -20.32
N LEU A 3 -14.41 13.73 -19.73
CA LEU A 3 -13.44 12.77 -20.27
C LEU A 3 -14.02 11.34 -20.35
N THR A 4 -14.73 10.91 -19.29
CA THR A 4 -15.43 9.61 -19.27
C THR A 4 -16.44 9.49 -20.40
N CYS A 5 -17.19 10.56 -20.68
CA CYS A 5 -18.13 10.61 -21.80
C CYS A 5 -17.40 10.39 -23.14
N ALA A 6 -16.27 11.06 -23.36
CA ALA A 6 -15.47 10.91 -24.55
C ALA A 6 -14.96 9.47 -24.74
N PHE A 7 -14.49 8.81 -23.67
CA PHE A 7 -14.10 7.38 -23.72
C PHE A 7 -15.28 6.44 -24.02
N VAL A 8 -16.40 6.61 -23.33
CA VAL A 8 -17.58 5.74 -23.51
C VAL A 8 -18.19 5.90 -24.91
N GLN A 9 -18.10 7.08 -25.51
CA GLN A 9 -18.55 7.35 -26.87
C GLN A 9 -17.48 7.05 -27.93
N ASN A 10 -16.27 6.67 -27.54
CA ASN A 10 -15.13 6.50 -28.44
C ASN A 10 -14.89 7.75 -29.31
N ASP A 11 -14.88 8.94 -28.69
CA ASP A 11 -14.54 10.19 -29.37
C ASP A 11 -13.03 10.24 -29.69
N PHE A 12 -12.64 9.61 -30.79
CA PHE A 12 -11.27 9.53 -31.28
C PHE A 12 -10.71 10.85 -31.85
N SER A 13 -11.49 11.93 -31.78
CA SER A 13 -10.98 13.27 -32.00
C SER A 13 -10.29 13.86 -30.75
N VAL A 14 -10.42 13.21 -29.58
CA VAL A 14 -9.57 13.44 -28.40
C VAL A 14 -8.36 12.50 -28.48
N LEU A 15 -7.15 13.06 -28.49
CA LEU A 15 -5.90 12.31 -28.60
C LEU A 15 -5.79 11.22 -27.53
N TYR A 16 -6.12 11.56 -26.28
CA TYR A 16 -6.04 10.62 -25.16
C TYR A 16 -7.01 9.43 -25.30
N VAL A 17 -8.19 9.64 -25.88
CA VAL A 17 -9.16 8.56 -26.16
C VAL A 17 -8.65 7.70 -27.32
N ALA A 18 -8.11 8.32 -28.37
CA ALA A 18 -7.52 7.60 -29.50
C ALA A 18 -6.32 6.73 -29.11
N GLN A 19 -5.56 7.12 -28.08
CA GLN A 19 -4.39 6.36 -27.62
C GLN A 19 -4.72 5.22 -26.63
N HIS A 20 -5.88 5.25 -25.98
CA HIS A 20 -6.16 4.36 -24.83
C HIS A 20 -7.55 3.70 -24.88
N SER A 21 -8.24 3.75 -26.01
CA SER A 21 -9.53 3.11 -26.23
C SER A 21 -9.59 2.49 -27.62
N ASN A 22 -10.57 1.63 -27.84
CA ASN A 22 -10.88 1.06 -29.16
C ASN A 22 -12.39 0.82 -29.27
N SER A 23 -12.93 0.81 -30.50
CA SER A 23 -14.34 0.52 -30.77
C SER A 23 -14.81 -0.82 -30.19
N MET A 24 -13.94 -1.83 -30.17
CA MET A 24 -14.18 -3.18 -29.65
C MET A 24 -13.88 -3.32 -28.14
N LEU A 25 -13.31 -2.31 -27.49
CA LEU A 25 -12.97 -2.36 -26.07
C LEU A 25 -14.27 -2.39 -25.22
N PRO A 26 -14.44 -3.39 -24.32
CA PRO A 26 -15.60 -3.45 -23.44
C PRO A 26 -15.84 -2.15 -22.67
N THR A 27 -17.10 -1.77 -22.49
CA THR A 27 -17.47 -0.47 -21.88
C THR A 27 -16.90 -0.25 -20.49
N VAL A 28 -16.79 -1.30 -19.67
CA VAL A 28 -16.16 -1.20 -18.35
C VAL A 28 -14.72 -0.70 -18.44
N TYR A 29 -13.96 -1.21 -19.42
CA TYR A 29 -12.57 -0.82 -19.64
C TYR A 29 -12.45 0.52 -20.35
N ARG A 30 -13.44 0.94 -21.14
CA ARG A 30 -13.54 2.32 -21.64
C ARG A 30 -13.71 3.32 -20.49
N VAL A 31 -14.54 3.00 -19.49
CA VAL A 31 -14.67 3.85 -18.29
C VAL A 31 -13.36 3.94 -17.52
N THR A 32 -12.64 2.83 -17.37
CA THR A 32 -11.42 2.79 -16.55
C THR A 32 -10.17 3.28 -17.28
N ALA A 33 -10.18 3.26 -18.62
CA ALA A 33 -9.17 3.88 -19.46
C ALA A 33 -9.02 5.39 -19.17
N VAL A 34 -10.04 6.03 -18.59
CA VAL A 34 -9.99 7.41 -18.08
C VAL A 34 -8.81 7.65 -17.13
N TRP A 35 -8.29 6.64 -16.44
CA TRP A 35 -7.08 6.75 -15.61
C TRP A 35 -5.98 5.75 -15.98
N GLY A 36 -6.08 5.15 -17.18
CA GLY A 36 -5.09 4.18 -17.69
C GLY A 36 -3.78 4.81 -18.14
N GLY A 37 -3.86 5.97 -18.78
CA GLY A 37 -2.69 6.75 -19.17
C GLY A 37 -2.32 7.85 -18.17
N HIS A 38 -1.32 8.64 -18.52
CA HIS A 38 -0.78 9.68 -17.65
C HIS A 38 -1.79 10.80 -17.35
N GLU A 39 -2.36 11.41 -18.40
CA GLU A 39 -3.19 12.61 -18.33
C GLU A 39 -4.44 12.38 -17.49
N GLY A 40 -5.09 11.26 -17.73
CA GLY A 40 -6.26 10.83 -16.98
C GLY A 40 -5.98 10.49 -15.52
N SER A 41 -4.84 9.85 -15.23
CA SER A 41 -4.45 9.54 -13.85
C SER A 41 -4.16 10.80 -13.01
N ILE A 42 -3.61 11.85 -13.63
CA ILE A 42 -3.38 13.16 -12.97
C ILE A 42 -4.71 13.88 -12.75
N LEU A 43 -5.63 13.79 -13.70
CA LEU A 43 -6.99 14.30 -13.50
C LEU A 43 -7.70 13.58 -12.34
N LEU A 44 -7.54 12.26 -12.22
CA LEU A 44 -8.02 11.47 -11.08
C LEU A 44 -7.36 11.92 -9.78
N TRP A 45 -6.04 12.17 -9.79
CA TRP A 45 -5.30 12.71 -8.64
C TRP A 45 -5.90 14.04 -8.17
N VAL A 46 -6.15 14.98 -9.09
CA VAL A 46 -6.78 16.28 -8.81
C VAL A 46 -8.21 16.11 -8.27
N LEU A 47 -9.00 15.20 -8.85
CA LEU A 47 -10.35 14.90 -8.39
C LEU A 47 -10.36 14.40 -6.95
N ILE A 48 -9.43 13.49 -6.62
CA ILE A 48 -9.27 12.96 -5.26
C ILE A 48 -8.81 14.06 -4.30
N LEU A 49 -7.88 14.93 -4.71
CA LEU A 49 -7.48 16.09 -3.90
C LEU A 49 -8.68 16.99 -3.62
N ALA A 50 -9.49 17.30 -4.63
CA ALA A 50 -10.70 18.09 -4.47
C ALA A 50 -11.71 17.42 -3.51
N GLY A 51 -11.84 16.09 -3.59
CA GLY A 51 -12.63 15.29 -2.65
C GLY A 51 -12.14 15.41 -1.21
N TRP A 52 -10.82 15.33 -0.99
CA TRP A 52 -10.21 15.57 0.32
C TRP A 52 -10.42 17.00 0.81
N THR A 53 -10.25 18.00 -0.06
CA THR A 53 -10.51 19.42 0.27
C THR A 53 -11.96 19.63 0.69
N LEU A 54 -12.92 19.04 -0.03
CA LEU A 54 -14.33 19.08 0.31
C LEU A 54 -14.60 18.40 1.66
N ALA A 55 -14.04 17.22 1.88
CA ALA A 55 -14.16 16.51 3.15
C ALA A 55 -13.62 17.35 4.31
N VAL A 56 -12.43 17.96 4.16
CA VAL A 56 -11.87 18.85 5.19
C VAL A 56 -12.79 20.05 5.44
N THR A 57 -13.33 20.66 4.38
CA THR A 57 -14.27 21.80 4.48
C THR A 57 -15.53 21.44 5.27
N ILE A 58 -16.07 20.23 5.10
CA ILE A 58 -17.31 19.79 5.76
C ILE A 58 -17.02 19.35 7.20
N PHE A 59 -15.99 18.51 7.40
CA PHE A 59 -15.75 17.83 8.67
C PHE A 59 -14.82 18.59 9.63
N SER A 60 -14.19 19.69 9.20
CA SER A 60 -13.30 20.51 10.05
C SER A 60 -13.89 21.83 10.52
N ARG A 61 -15.20 22.07 10.29
CA ARG A 61 -15.93 23.30 10.71
C ARG A 61 -15.92 23.59 12.21
N GLN A 62 -15.44 22.65 13.03
CA GLN A 62 -15.33 22.80 14.48
C GLN A 62 -14.06 23.54 14.91
N GLN A 63 -13.12 23.72 14.00
CA GLN A 63 -11.93 24.54 14.23
C GLN A 63 -12.24 26.00 13.93
N ASP A 64 -11.39 26.90 14.43
CA ASP A 64 -11.51 28.32 14.13
C ASP A 64 -11.35 28.59 12.63
N ASP A 65 -12.06 29.61 12.14
CA ASP A 65 -12.08 29.94 10.71
C ASP A 65 -10.70 30.25 10.15
N ALA A 66 -9.80 30.83 10.96
CA ALA A 66 -8.42 31.11 10.54
C ALA A 66 -7.63 29.82 10.29
N THR A 67 -7.75 28.81 11.17
CA THR A 67 -7.13 27.50 10.95
C THR A 67 -7.71 26.83 9.71
N VAL A 68 -9.04 26.77 9.57
CA VAL A 68 -9.68 26.15 8.38
C VAL A 68 -9.26 26.86 7.10
N ALA A 69 -9.23 28.20 7.08
CA ALA A 69 -8.79 28.98 5.94
C ALA A 69 -7.34 28.66 5.54
N ARG A 70 -6.43 28.51 6.51
CA ARG A 70 -5.03 28.11 6.23
C ARG A 70 -4.94 26.69 5.68
N LEU A 71 -5.70 25.74 6.23
CA LEU A 71 -5.73 24.35 5.73
C LEU A 71 -6.17 24.31 4.26
N LEU A 72 -7.30 24.94 3.97
CA LEU A 72 -7.85 25.01 2.61
C LEU A 72 -6.96 25.82 1.68
N GLY A 73 -6.30 26.86 2.17
CA GLY A 73 -5.31 27.63 1.42
C GLY A 73 -4.11 26.77 0.99
N VAL A 74 -3.54 25.97 1.90
CA VAL A 74 -2.41 25.07 1.59
C VAL A 74 -2.85 23.99 0.59
N MET A 75 -3.99 23.34 0.81
CA MET A 75 -4.53 22.34 -0.12
C MET A 75 -4.86 22.95 -1.49
N GLY A 76 -5.37 24.19 -1.49
CA GLY A 76 -5.64 24.99 -2.69
C GLY A 76 -4.37 25.29 -3.49
N LEU A 77 -3.27 25.69 -2.84
CA LEU A 77 -1.98 25.91 -3.50
C LEU A 77 -1.45 24.63 -4.16
N VAL A 78 -1.56 23.50 -3.47
CA VAL A 78 -1.22 22.19 -4.05
C VAL A 78 -2.11 21.89 -5.25
N SER A 79 -3.42 22.13 -5.15
CA SER A 79 -4.38 21.94 -6.23
C SER A 79 -4.07 22.82 -7.44
N CYS A 80 -3.72 24.09 -7.23
CA CYS A 80 -3.29 25.00 -8.29
C CYS A 80 -2.07 24.45 -9.04
N GLY A 81 -1.08 23.89 -8.32
CA GLY A 81 0.09 23.27 -8.92
C GLY A 81 -0.25 22.10 -9.84
N PHE A 82 -1.09 21.16 -9.38
CA PHE A 82 -1.50 20.01 -10.22
C PHE A 82 -2.47 20.38 -11.34
N LEU A 83 -3.33 21.38 -11.16
CA LEU A 83 -4.16 21.93 -12.24
C LEU A 83 -3.28 22.58 -13.31
N LEU A 84 -2.29 23.37 -12.92
CA LEU A 84 -1.32 23.96 -13.83
C LEU A 84 -0.53 22.89 -14.59
N PHE A 85 -0.09 21.84 -13.89
CA PHE A 85 0.56 20.68 -14.50
C PHE A 85 -0.31 20.03 -15.57
N THR A 86 -1.59 19.80 -15.24
CA THR A 86 -2.59 19.22 -16.15
C THR A 86 -2.78 20.09 -17.38
N LEU A 87 -2.92 21.41 -17.21
CA LEU A 87 -3.16 22.34 -18.31
C LEU A 87 -1.96 22.47 -19.25
N LEU A 88 -0.74 22.56 -18.70
CA LEU A 88 0.45 22.89 -19.50
C LEU A 88 1.12 21.68 -20.14
N THR A 89 1.13 20.53 -19.45
CA THR A 89 1.99 19.40 -19.84
C THR A 89 1.28 18.06 -19.94
N SER A 90 0.05 17.97 -19.40
CA SER A 90 -0.65 16.70 -19.22
C SER A 90 -2.15 16.84 -19.51
N ASN A 91 -2.49 17.51 -20.61
CA ASN A 91 -3.88 17.85 -20.95
C ASN A 91 -4.62 16.64 -21.57
N PRO A 92 -5.60 16.04 -20.87
CA PRO A 92 -6.34 14.87 -21.39
C PRO A 92 -7.33 15.21 -22.51
N PHE A 93 -7.53 16.50 -22.81
CA PHE A 93 -8.46 16.99 -23.84
C PHE A 93 -7.73 17.49 -25.10
N ALA A 94 -6.42 17.20 -25.22
CA ALA A 94 -5.69 17.47 -26.45
C ALA A 94 -6.43 16.86 -27.65
N ARG A 95 -6.59 17.64 -28.72
CA ARG A 95 -7.39 17.26 -29.88
C ARG A 95 -6.52 16.72 -31.00
N LEU A 96 -7.06 15.75 -31.73
CA LEU A 96 -6.43 15.13 -32.89
C LEU A 96 -7.22 15.54 -34.15
N PHE A 97 -6.54 16.16 -35.11
CA PHE A 97 -7.14 16.61 -36.37
C PHE A 97 -6.24 16.19 -37.56
N PRO A 98 -6.76 15.38 -38.52
CA PRO A 98 -8.07 14.73 -38.51
C PRO A 98 -8.21 13.72 -37.36
N ALA A 99 -9.44 13.44 -36.93
CA ALA A 99 -9.69 12.42 -35.91
C ALA A 99 -9.21 11.04 -36.37
N ALA A 100 -8.73 10.21 -35.44
CA ALA A 100 -8.36 8.84 -35.79
C ALA A 100 -9.62 8.04 -36.17
N PRO A 101 -9.55 7.14 -37.17
CA PRO A 101 -10.69 6.32 -37.56
C PRO A 101 -11.08 5.30 -36.48
N ASP A 102 -10.11 4.81 -35.71
CA ASP A 102 -10.32 4.01 -34.49
C ASP A 102 -9.12 4.26 -33.55
N GLY A 103 -9.25 3.84 -32.29
CA GLY A 103 -8.21 3.99 -31.28
C GLY A 103 -7.28 2.77 -31.12
N GLN A 104 -6.15 2.98 -30.45
CA GLN A 104 -5.04 2.02 -30.27
C GLN A 104 -5.26 0.97 -29.17
N ASP A 105 -6.47 0.94 -28.59
CA ASP A 105 -6.87 0.11 -27.47
C ASP A 105 -6.19 0.48 -26.14
N LEU A 106 -6.76 -0.01 -25.04
CA LEU A 106 -6.11 0.06 -23.73
C LEU A 106 -5.02 -1.02 -23.66
N THR A 107 -3.89 -0.72 -23.02
CA THR A 107 -2.84 -1.71 -22.78
C THR A 107 -3.44 -3.00 -22.19
N PRO A 108 -3.17 -4.19 -22.76
CA PRO A 108 -3.77 -5.46 -22.34
C PRO A 108 -3.81 -5.70 -20.83
N LEU A 109 -2.68 -5.43 -20.16
CA LEU A 109 -2.52 -5.56 -18.70
C LEU A 109 -3.59 -4.79 -17.91
N LEU A 110 -4.07 -3.67 -18.44
CA LEU A 110 -5.00 -2.76 -17.77
C LEU A 110 -6.47 -3.15 -18.05
N GLN A 111 -6.73 -4.13 -18.91
CA GLN A 111 -8.07 -4.65 -19.20
C GLN A 111 -8.50 -5.71 -18.17
N ASP A 112 -8.39 -5.36 -16.89
CA ASP A 112 -8.64 -6.26 -15.75
C ASP A 112 -9.42 -5.54 -14.62
N PRO A 113 -10.29 -6.22 -13.85
CA PRO A 113 -11.00 -5.62 -12.71
C PRO A 113 -10.09 -4.96 -11.67
N GLY A 114 -8.85 -5.41 -11.50
CA GLY A 114 -7.84 -4.80 -10.65
C GLY A 114 -7.61 -3.34 -10.98
N MET A 115 -7.53 -3.00 -12.28
CA MET A 115 -7.37 -1.62 -12.77
C MET A 115 -8.54 -0.69 -12.39
N VAL A 116 -9.72 -1.25 -12.17
CA VAL A 116 -10.92 -0.48 -11.80
C VAL A 116 -10.82 0.01 -10.36
N ILE A 117 -10.25 -0.79 -9.47
CA ILE A 117 -10.32 -0.58 -8.02
C ILE A 117 -8.98 -0.09 -7.46
N HIS A 118 -7.86 -0.65 -7.94
CA HIS A 118 -6.55 -0.39 -7.36
C HIS A 118 -6.12 1.09 -7.45
N PRO A 119 -6.08 1.75 -8.63
CA PRO A 119 -5.60 3.12 -8.72
C PRO A 119 -6.42 4.11 -7.87
N PRO A 120 -7.77 4.10 -7.90
CA PRO A 120 -8.56 4.97 -7.01
C PRO A 120 -8.25 4.75 -5.53
N MET A 121 -8.14 3.50 -5.07
CA MET A 121 -7.84 3.20 -3.67
C MET A 121 -6.41 3.64 -3.28
N LEU A 122 -5.44 3.41 -4.16
CA LEU A 122 -4.06 3.86 -3.97
C LEU A 122 -4.01 5.39 -3.87
N TYR A 123 -4.58 6.11 -4.84
CA TYR A 123 -4.60 7.57 -4.85
C TYR A 123 -5.38 8.17 -3.66
N MET A 124 -6.47 7.55 -3.21
CA MET A 124 -7.17 8.00 -1.99
C MET A 124 -6.23 8.06 -0.79
N GLY A 125 -5.34 7.07 -0.62
CA GLY A 125 -4.34 7.09 0.44
C GLY A 125 -3.18 8.05 0.16
N TYR A 126 -2.64 7.97 -1.06
CA TYR A 126 -1.49 8.73 -1.52
C TYR A 126 -1.71 10.25 -1.42
N VAL A 127 -2.82 10.72 -1.98
CA VAL A 127 -3.24 12.12 -1.92
C VAL A 127 -3.70 12.48 -0.52
N GLY A 128 -4.32 11.55 0.23
CA GLY A 128 -4.88 11.82 1.55
C GLY A 128 -3.87 12.36 2.58
N PHE A 129 -2.58 12.04 2.45
CA PHE A 129 -1.54 12.61 3.32
C PHE A 129 -1.39 14.13 3.16
N VAL A 130 -1.91 14.74 2.09
CA VAL A 130 -1.98 16.20 1.93
C VAL A 130 -2.72 16.86 3.09
N VAL A 131 -3.70 16.18 3.70
CA VAL A 131 -4.47 16.73 4.82
C VAL A 131 -3.57 16.85 6.05
N ALA A 132 -2.80 15.80 6.37
CA ALA A 132 -1.84 15.82 7.46
C ALA A 132 -0.74 16.87 7.25
N PHE A 133 -0.26 16.99 6.00
CA PHE A 133 0.67 18.03 5.57
C PHE A 133 0.09 19.44 5.75
N ALA A 134 -1.14 19.68 5.30
CA ALA A 134 -1.81 20.97 5.44
C ALA A 134 -1.98 21.34 6.91
N PHE A 135 -2.34 20.39 7.78
CA PHE A 135 -2.37 20.60 9.24
C PHE A 135 -1.02 21.03 9.80
N ALA A 136 0.07 20.36 9.41
CA ALA A 136 1.41 20.71 9.87
C ALA A 136 1.83 22.10 9.38
N VAL A 137 1.63 22.41 8.11
CA VAL A 137 1.96 23.71 7.52
C VAL A 137 1.13 24.84 8.14
N ALA A 138 -0.18 24.65 8.29
CA ALA A 138 -1.06 25.64 8.93
C ALA A 138 -0.65 25.93 10.38
N ALA A 139 -0.33 24.89 11.15
CA ALA A 139 0.15 25.04 12.53
C ALA A 139 1.52 25.74 12.62
N LEU A 140 2.42 25.49 11.66
CA LEU A 140 3.70 26.19 11.55
C LEU A 140 3.53 27.67 11.21
N ILE A 141 2.62 28.00 10.28
CA ILE A 141 2.28 29.40 9.93
C ILE A 141 1.73 30.13 11.15
N ASP A 142 0.79 29.51 11.87
CA ASP A 142 0.23 30.07 13.10
C ASP A 142 1.26 30.19 14.23
N GLY A 143 2.28 29.33 14.23
CA GLY A 143 3.29 29.24 15.28
C GLY A 143 2.83 28.44 16.51
N ARG A 144 1.69 27.74 16.44
CA ARG A 144 1.12 26.93 17.53
C ARG A 144 1.10 25.45 17.16
N LEU A 145 2.20 24.75 17.47
CA LEU A 145 2.29 23.29 17.38
C LEU A 145 1.85 22.62 18.69
N ASP A 146 0.60 22.79 19.08
CA ASP A 146 0.05 22.23 20.31
C ASP A 146 -0.48 20.78 20.14
N ALA A 147 -1.14 20.22 21.16
CA ALA A 147 -1.72 18.88 21.06
C ALA A 147 -3.06 18.86 20.27
N SER A 148 -3.62 20.04 19.95
CA SER A 148 -4.92 20.15 19.29
C SER A 148 -4.81 19.78 17.81
N TRP A 149 -3.82 20.31 17.09
CA TRP A 149 -3.62 19.97 15.67
C TRP A 149 -3.34 18.47 15.49
N ALA A 150 -2.57 17.86 16.39
CA ALA A 150 -2.28 16.43 16.35
C ALA A 150 -3.55 15.59 16.52
N ARG A 151 -4.46 16.02 17.40
CA ARG A 151 -5.75 15.35 17.63
C ARG A 151 -6.64 15.39 16.39
N TRP A 152 -6.70 16.54 15.71
CA TRP A 152 -7.49 16.72 14.49
C TRP A 152 -6.88 16.02 13.29
N SER A 153 -5.56 16.04 13.13
CA SER A 153 -4.83 15.41 12.00
C SER A 153 -4.84 13.88 12.06
N ARG A 154 -4.92 13.28 13.26
CA ARG A 154 -4.83 11.83 13.46
C ARG A 154 -5.88 10.98 12.73
N PRO A 155 -7.20 11.27 12.78
CA PRO A 155 -8.17 10.51 12.00
C PRO A 155 -7.90 10.60 10.49
N TRP A 156 -7.59 11.78 9.96
CA TRP A 156 -7.26 11.97 8.54
C TRP A 156 -6.05 11.14 8.10
N THR A 157 -4.97 11.21 8.87
CA THR A 157 -3.76 10.41 8.64
C THR A 157 -4.07 8.90 8.66
N THR A 158 -4.91 8.45 9.60
CA THR A 158 -5.25 7.03 9.73
C THR A 158 -6.12 6.54 8.57
N VAL A 159 -7.06 7.36 8.09
CA VAL A 159 -7.87 7.02 6.90
C VAL A 159 -6.98 6.96 5.65
N ALA A 160 -6.13 7.96 5.42
CA ALA A 160 -5.18 7.96 4.31
C ALA A 160 -4.26 6.73 4.32
N TRP A 161 -3.70 6.39 5.49
CA TRP A 161 -2.89 5.19 5.67
C TRP A 161 -3.68 3.89 5.43
N SER A 162 -4.95 3.84 5.81
CA SER A 162 -5.80 2.65 5.59
C SER A 162 -6.07 2.43 4.09
N PHE A 163 -6.40 3.49 3.35
CA PHE A 163 -6.55 3.44 1.89
C PHE A 163 -5.23 3.08 1.21
N LEU A 164 -4.10 3.64 1.65
CA LEU A 164 -2.79 3.32 1.08
C LEU A 164 -2.42 1.85 1.32
N THR A 165 -2.63 1.34 2.54
CA THR A 165 -2.39 -0.07 2.89
C THR A 165 -3.20 -1.01 2.00
N PHE A 166 -4.49 -0.70 1.81
CA PHE A 166 -5.36 -1.51 0.96
C PHE A 166 -5.02 -1.36 -0.52
N GLY A 167 -4.69 -0.15 -0.99
CA GLY A 167 -4.26 0.12 -2.35
C GLY A 167 -3.00 -0.67 -2.72
N ILE A 168 -1.98 -0.66 -1.86
CA ILE A 168 -0.75 -1.45 -2.04
C ILE A 168 -1.06 -2.95 -2.09
N ALA A 169 -1.90 -3.44 -1.16
CA ALA A 169 -2.30 -4.84 -1.14
C ALA A 169 -3.05 -5.26 -2.40
N LEU A 170 -3.98 -4.43 -2.89
CA LEU A 170 -4.68 -4.67 -4.16
C LEU A 170 -3.72 -4.70 -5.36
N GLY A 171 -2.73 -3.80 -5.39
CA GLY A 171 -1.72 -3.77 -6.46
C GLY A 171 -0.87 -5.04 -6.47
N SER A 172 -0.38 -5.45 -5.29
CA SER A 172 0.35 -6.72 -5.11
C SER A 172 -0.48 -7.94 -5.50
N PHE A 173 -1.77 -7.95 -5.13
CA PHE A 173 -2.69 -9.03 -5.47
C PHE A 173 -2.95 -9.11 -6.97
N TRP A 174 -3.13 -7.97 -7.62
CA TRP A 174 -3.31 -7.87 -9.06
C TRP A 174 -2.06 -8.34 -9.81
N ALA A 175 -0.89 -7.81 -9.45
CA ALA A 175 0.40 -8.21 -10.02
C ALA A 175 0.64 -9.72 -9.92
N TYR A 176 0.19 -10.35 -8.82
CA TYR A 176 0.33 -11.79 -8.60
C TYR A 176 -0.35 -12.65 -9.66
N TYR A 177 -1.59 -12.33 -10.05
CA TYR A 177 -2.32 -13.12 -11.04
C TYR A 177 -2.16 -12.62 -12.47
N GLU A 178 -1.92 -11.32 -12.65
CA GLU A 178 -1.92 -10.71 -13.97
C GLU A 178 -0.58 -10.89 -14.70
N LEU A 179 0.56 -10.78 -13.99
CA LEU A 179 1.88 -10.77 -14.65
C LEU A 179 2.43 -12.16 -15.03
N GLY A 180 1.72 -13.26 -14.70
CA GLY A 180 2.09 -14.60 -15.16
C GLY A 180 3.33 -15.27 -14.52
N TRP A 181 4.04 -14.59 -13.61
CA TRP A 181 5.27 -15.09 -12.96
C TRP A 181 5.05 -15.59 -11.52
N GLY A 182 3.83 -15.47 -10.98
CA GLY A 182 3.44 -16.05 -9.70
C GLY A 182 4.10 -15.46 -8.45
N GLY A 183 4.69 -14.26 -8.52
CA GLY A 183 5.15 -13.54 -7.32
C GLY A 183 4.31 -12.31 -7.01
N TRP A 184 4.46 -11.77 -5.80
CA TRP A 184 3.53 -10.79 -5.21
C TRP A 184 4.17 -9.42 -4.92
N TRP A 185 5.50 -9.31 -5.03
CA TRP A 185 6.27 -8.09 -4.83
C TRP A 185 7.61 -8.22 -5.56
N PHE A 186 7.97 -7.24 -6.38
CA PHE A 186 9.16 -7.25 -7.23
C PHE A 186 10.27 -6.30 -6.77
N TRP A 187 9.99 -5.43 -5.79
CA TRP A 187 10.90 -4.36 -5.34
C TRP A 187 11.24 -3.35 -6.45
N ASP A 188 10.33 -3.14 -7.40
CA ASP A 188 10.54 -2.18 -8.47
C ASP A 188 10.28 -0.73 -8.00
N PRO A 189 10.74 0.30 -8.74
CA PRO A 189 10.57 1.69 -8.36
C PRO A 189 9.12 2.14 -8.09
N VAL A 190 8.13 1.59 -8.78
CA VAL A 190 6.71 1.98 -8.63
C VAL A 190 6.13 1.38 -7.35
N GLU A 191 6.42 0.12 -7.08
CA GLU A 191 6.11 -0.52 -5.80
C GLU A 191 6.79 0.24 -4.63
N ASN A 192 8.08 0.52 -4.75
CA ASN A 192 8.86 1.23 -3.73
C ASN A 192 8.33 2.66 -3.49
N ALA A 193 7.92 3.35 -4.55
CA ALA A 193 7.30 4.67 -4.48
C ALA A 193 6.04 4.68 -3.60
N SER A 194 5.27 3.59 -3.59
CA SER A 194 4.11 3.45 -2.70
C SER A 194 4.49 3.07 -1.25
N LEU A 195 5.55 2.29 -1.07
CA LEU A 195 6.00 1.80 0.25
C LEU A 195 6.62 2.92 1.10
N MET A 196 7.39 3.84 0.50
CA MET A 196 8.05 4.94 1.22
C MET A 196 7.07 5.84 2.02
N PRO A 197 6.01 6.43 1.41
CA PRO A 197 5.04 7.22 2.16
C PRO A 197 4.23 6.35 3.14
N TRP A 198 4.06 5.05 2.90
CA TRP A 198 3.43 4.14 3.85
C TRP A 198 4.28 3.97 5.12
N LEU A 199 5.61 3.82 5.00
CA LEU A 199 6.54 3.74 6.14
C LEU A 199 6.56 5.06 6.94
N ALA A 200 6.71 6.19 6.26
CA ALA A 200 6.67 7.52 6.88
C ALA A 200 5.30 7.81 7.51
N GLY A 201 4.21 7.43 6.85
CA GLY A 201 2.84 7.55 7.34
C GLY A 201 2.57 6.68 8.58
N THR A 202 3.14 5.48 8.62
CA THR A 202 3.08 4.59 9.80
C THR A 202 3.80 5.24 10.99
N ALA A 203 5.00 5.81 10.78
CA ALA A 203 5.70 6.57 11.81
C ALA A 203 4.90 7.79 12.26
N LEU A 204 4.29 8.53 11.32
CA LEU A 204 3.44 9.67 11.58
C LEU A 204 2.22 9.31 12.45
N MET A 205 1.52 8.21 12.14
CA MET A 205 0.38 7.75 12.94
C MET A 205 0.74 7.50 14.41
N HIS A 206 1.89 6.86 14.64
CA HIS A 206 2.39 6.60 15.98
C HIS A 206 2.85 7.89 16.67
N SER A 207 3.53 8.77 15.94
CA SER A 207 3.96 10.08 16.46
C SER A 207 2.77 10.94 16.87
N LEU A 208 1.72 11.02 16.05
CA LEU A 208 0.47 11.72 16.35
C LEU A 208 -0.19 11.17 17.62
N ALA A 209 -0.17 9.86 17.84
CA ALA A 209 -0.71 9.25 19.06
C ALA A 209 0.06 9.68 20.33
N VAL A 210 1.38 9.89 20.23
CA VAL A 210 2.20 10.40 21.33
C VAL A 210 1.96 11.89 21.54
N THR A 211 1.95 12.68 20.47
CA THR A 211 1.71 14.13 20.55
C THR A 211 0.33 14.44 21.12
N GLU A 212 -0.72 13.72 20.69
CA GLU A 212 -2.08 13.85 21.22
C GLU A 212 -2.17 13.54 22.71
N LYS A 213 -1.56 12.42 23.16
CA LYS A 213 -1.72 11.92 24.54
C LYS A 213 -0.77 12.54 25.55
N ARG A 214 0.43 12.94 25.11
CA ARG A 214 1.54 13.29 25.99
C ARG A 214 2.10 14.69 25.71
N GLY A 215 1.75 15.30 24.58
CA GLY A 215 2.32 16.58 24.17
C GLY A 215 3.82 16.51 23.84
N ALA A 216 4.38 15.31 23.64
CA ALA A 216 5.75 15.08 23.17
C ALA A 216 5.80 14.97 21.63
N PHE A 217 7.01 15.03 21.06
CA PHE A 217 7.26 14.91 19.62
C PHE A 217 6.62 15.99 18.73
N ARG A 218 6.26 17.17 19.25
CA ARG A 218 5.52 18.19 18.48
C ARG A 218 6.18 18.53 17.13
N SER A 219 7.45 18.93 17.15
CA SER A 219 8.21 19.23 15.93
C SER A 219 8.47 17.99 15.08
N TRP A 220 8.76 16.86 15.72
CA TRP A 220 9.00 15.59 15.04
C TRP A 220 7.78 15.10 14.24
N THR A 221 6.59 15.20 14.82
CA THR A 221 5.32 14.87 14.18
C THR A 221 5.03 15.79 12.99
N ALA A 222 5.32 17.09 13.10
CA ALA A 222 5.19 18.02 11.99
C ALA A 222 6.14 17.67 10.83
N LEU A 223 7.39 17.34 11.15
CA LEU A 223 8.37 16.90 10.15
C LEU A 223 7.93 15.61 9.45
N LEU A 224 7.43 14.62 10.19
CA LEU A 224 6.89 13.38 9.62
C LEU A 224 5.70 13.63 8.68
N ALA A 225 4.83 14.58 8.99
CA ALA A 225 3.72 14.96 8.12
C ALA A 225 4.21 15.58 6.80
N ILE A 226 5.25 16.43 6.88
CA ILE A 226 5.92 16.98 5.70
C ILE A 226 6.57 15.87 4.87
N ILE A 227 7.32 14.97 5.50
CA ILE A 227 8.01 13.86 4.82
C ILE A 227 7.01 12.91 4.14
N ALA A 228 5.92 12.50 4.82
CA ALA A 228 4.96 11.55 4.26
C ALA A 228 4.30 12.07 2.96
N PHE A 229 3.88 13.34 2.94
CA PHE A 229 3.31 13.94 1.73
C PHE A 229 4.40 14.22 0.67
N SER A 230 5.58 14.68 1.09
CA SER A 230 6.74 14.86 0.20
C SER A 230 7.11 13.58 -0.56
N LEU A 231 7.12 12.44 0.14
CA LEU A 231 7.37 11.12 -0.47
C LEU A 231 6.25 10.70 -1.41
N SER A 232 5.01 11.10 -1.12
CA SER A 232 3.90 10.90 -2.05
C SER A 232 4.16 11.68 -3.35
N LEU A 233 4.47 12.98 -3.27
CA LEU A 233 4.84 13.77 -4.46
C LEU A 233 6.08 13.21 -5.20
N LEU A 234 7.09 12.74 -4.46
CA LEU A 234 8.26 12.09 -5.05
C LEU A 234 7.87 10.86 -5.85
N GLY A 235 6.98 10.00 -5.34
CA GLY A 235 6.56 8.85 -6.14
C GLY A 235 5.73 9.23 -7.37
N THR A 236 4.97 10.34 -7.35
CA THR A 236 4.39 10.88 -8.60
C THR A 236 5.50 11.18 -9.61
N PHE A 237 6.59 11.82 -9.19
CA PHE A 237 7.75 12.04 -10.03
C PHE A 237 8.36 10.73 -10.54
N LEU A 238 8.61 9.75 -9.67
CA LEU A 238 9.26 8.48 -10.05
C LEU A 238 8.44 7.70 -11.08
N VAL A 239 7.12 7.63 -10.91
CA VAL A 239 6.24 6.84 -11.77
C VAL A 239 5.95 7.53 -13.11
N ARG A 240 6.06 8.87 -13.17
CA ARG A 240 5.54 9.67 -14.29
C ARG A 240 6.59 10.47 -15.07
N SER A 241 7.80 10.60 -14.55
CA SER A 241 8.90 11.31 -15.23
C SER A 241 9.55 10.48 -16.34
N GLY A 242 9.38 9.16 -16.33
CA GLY A 242 10.02 8.25 -17.28
C GLY A 242 11.52 8.05 -17.04
N VAL A 243 12.05 8.50 -15.90
CA VAL A 243 13.50 8.46 -15.64
C VAL A 243 13.96 7.09 -15.09
N LEU A 244 13.02 6.28 -14.58
CA LEU A 244 13.30 4.91 -14.14
C LEU A 244 12.62 3.90 -15.05
N SER A 245 13.31 2.79 -15.34
CA SER A 245 12.70 1.62 -15.95
C SER A 245 11.91 0.84 -14.88
N SER A 246 10.61 0.61 -15.15
CA SER A 246 9.76 -0.23 -14.31
C SER A 246 8.73 -0.95 -15.18
N VAL A 247 8.41 -2.17 -14.81
CA VAL A 247 7.33 -2.97 -15.40
C VAL A 247 5.94 -2.36 -15.16
N HIS A 248 5.83 -1.50 -14.14
CA HIS A 248 4.62 -0.78 -13.75
C HIS A 248 4.59 0.66 -14.29
N ALA A 249 5.59 1.08 -15.09
CA ALA A 249 5.62 2.40 -15.70
C ALA A 249 4.98 2.36 -17.10
N PHE A 250 3.90 3.11 -17.28
CA PHE A 250 3.10 3.10 -18.52
C PHE A 250 3.20 4.41 -19.33
N ALA A 251 3.96 5.41 -18.87
CA ALA A 251 4.10 6.69 -19.57
C ALA A 251 5.42 7.42 -19.22
N SER A 252 6.10 7.96 -20.23
CA SER A 252 7.36 8.73 -20.09
C SER A 252 7.34 10.00 -20.94
N ASP A 253 7.56 11.17 -20.33
CA ASP A 253 7.73 12.46 -21.03
C ASP A 253 8.68 13.37 -20.21
N PRO A 254 9.86 13.73 -20.75
CA PRO A 254 10.83 14.59 -20.07
C PRO A 254 10.28 15.95 -19.63
N LYS A 255 9.38 16.57 -20.42
CA LYS A 255 8.79 17.88 -20.06
C LYS A 255 7.96 17.78 -18.79
N ARG A 256 7.22 16.67 -18.64
CA ARG A 256 6.40 16.39 -17.46
C ARG A 256 7.27 16.13 -16.25
N GLY A 257 8.35 15.36 -16.42
CA GLY A 257 9.34 15.10 -15.37
C GLY A 257 9.92 16.39 -14.79
N VAL A 258 10.33 17.34 -15.65
CA VAL A 258 10.87 18.64 -15.22
C VAL A 258 9.84 19.46 -14.44
N PHE A 259 8.59 19.52 -14.92
CA PHE A 259 7.53 20.25 -14.20
C PHE A 259 7.30 19.65 -12.80
N ILE A 260 7.12 18.33 -12.71
CA ILE A 260 6.87 17.67 -11.42
C ILE A 260 8.07 17.87 -10.49
N LEU A 261 9.30 17.79 -11.01
CA LEU A 261 10.51 18.03 -10.21
C LEU A 261 10.57 19.46 -9.67
N ALA A 262 10.27 20.47 -10.49
CA ALA A 262 10.20 21.86 -10.05
C ALA A 262 9.10 22.08 -9.01
N PHE A 263 7.92 21.49 -9.23
CA PHE A 263 6.81 21.54 -8.27
C PHE A 263 7.15 20.85 -6.95
N LEU A 264 7.80 19.68 -7.01
CA LEU A 264 8.32 18.95 -5.86
C LEU A 264 9.31 19.82 -5.07
N ALA A 265 10.31 20.40 -5.76
CA ALA A 265 11.30 21.28 -5.14
C ALA A 265 10.66 22.49 -4.46
N LEU A 266 9.64 23.09 -5.08
CA LEU A 266 8.90 24.21 -4.51
C LEU A 266 8.13 23.80 -3.24
N VAL A 267 7.31 22.75 -3.31
CA VAL A 267 6.47 22.32 -2.18
C VAL A 267 7.31 21.80 -1.00
N ILE A 268 8.28 20.94 -1.29
CA ILE A 268 9.18 20.39 -0.27
C ILE A 268 10.08 21.50 0.28
N GLY A 269 10.72 22.28 -0.58
CA GLY A 269 11.62 23.35 -0.18
C GLY A 269 10.93 24.40 0.69
N ALA A 270 9.75 24.87 0.28
CA ALA A 270 8.98 25.86 1.05
C ALA A 270 8.52 25.31 2.41
N SER A 271 8.04 24.06 2.45
CA SER A 271 7.56 23.46 3.71
C SER A 271 8.69 23.13 4.69
N LEU A 272 9.84 22.63 4.21
CA LEU A 272 11.02 22.40 5.03
C LEU A 272 11.67 23.71 5.48
N ALA A 273 11.72 24.75 4.64
CA ALA A 273 12.20 26.07 5.03
C ALA A 273 11.32 26.69 6.12
N LEU A 274 10.00 26.60 5.96
CA LEU A 274 9.04 27.01 6.99
C LEU A 274 9.23 26.24 8.29
N PHE A 275 9.42 24.91 8.20
CA PHE A 275 9.72 24.07 9.35
C PHE A 275 11.01 24.52 10.05
N ALA A 276 12.11 24.69 9.31
CA ALA A 276 13.39 25.14 9.87
C ALA A 276 13.27 26.51 10.56
N TRP A 277 12.48 27.43 10.00
CA TRP A 277 12.25 28.75 10.58
C TRP A 277 11.40 28.71 11.86
N ARG A 278 10.37 27.86 11.92
CA ARG A 278 9.37 27.85 13.01
C ARG A 278 9.65 26.80 14.09
N ALA A 279 10.34 25.71 13.77
CA ALA A 279 10.62 24.61 14.71
C ALA A 279 11.36 25.04 16.00
N PRO A 280 12.33 25.98 15.99
CA PRO A 280 13.00 26.42 17.22
C PRO A 280 12.08 27.15 18.20
N LYS A 281 10.95 27.71 17.72
CA LYS A 281 9.96 28.43 18.54
C LYS A 281 8.96 27.48 19.21
N VAL A 282 9.03 26.18 18.93
CA VAL A 282 8.16 25.18 19.53
C VAL A 282 8.58 24.96 20.98
N GLY A 283 7.68 25.23 21.92
CA GLY A 283 7.95 25.08 23.35
C GLY A 283 8.39 23.66 23.75
N ARG A 284 8.94 23.53 24.97
CA ARG A 284 9.46 22.25 25.49
C ARG A 284 8.43 21.12 25.36
N SER A 285 8.88 19.99 24.82
CA SER A 285 8.12 18.75 24.78
C SER A 285 8.08 18.10 26.16
N ALA A 286 7.05 17.29 26.42
CA ALA A 286 6.96 16.53 27.66
C ALA A 286 8.13 15.54 27.80
N GLU A 287 8.72 15.47 28.99
CA GLU A 287 9.83 14.57 29.30
C GLU A 287 9.34 13.13 29.55
N PHE A 288 10.18 12.16 29.19
CA PHE A 288 9.93 10.73 29.36
C PHE A 288 11.26 9.98 29.58
N GLY A 289 11.22 8.87 30.30
CA GLY A 289 12.41 8.07 30.62
C GLY A 289 12.82 7.14 29.48
N MET A 290 14.08 6.68 29.50
CA MET A 290 14.67 5.79 28.50
C MET A 290 13.85 4.53 28.24
N VAL A 291 13.30 3.92 29.30
CA VAL A 291 12.35 2.80 29.18
C VAL A 291 10.94 3.35 29.41
N SER A 292 10.25 3.66 28.32
CA SER A 292 8.87 4.15 28.33
C SER A 292 8.19 3.83 27.00
N ARG A 293 6.85 3.90 26.96
CA ARG A 293 6.11 3.75 25.70
C ARG A 293 6.50 4.82 24.68
N GLU A 294 6.75 6.05 25.14
CA GLU A 294 7.27 7.13 24.30
C GLU A 294 8.59 6.74 23.63
N SER A 295 9.56 6.21 24.39
CA SER A 295 10.85 5.77 23.84
C SER A 295 10.73 4.62 22.86
N MET A 296 9.87 3.62 23.15
CA MET A 296 9.65 2.50 22.23
C MET A 296 9.02 2.96 20.92
N LEU A 297 8.07 3.90 20.97
CA LEU A 297 7.45 4.49 19.78
C LEU A 297 8.43 5.38 19.01
N LEU A 298 9.31 6.12 19.70
CA LEU A 298 10.36 6.90 19.04
C LEU A 298 11.36 6.00 18.32
N ALA A 299 11.85 4.94 18.97
CA ALA A 299 12.76 3.97 18.37
C ALA A 299 12.12 3.30 17.16
N ASN A 300 10.84 2.92 17.26
CA ASN A 300 10.11 2.37 16.12
C ASN A 300 10.00 3.38 14.96
N ASN A 301 9.66 4.64 15.26
CA ASN A 301 9.61 5.70 14.25
C ASN A 301 10.98 5.93 13.58
N MET A 302 12.08 5.88 14.32
CA MET A 302 13.44 5.96 13.76
C MET A 302 13.69 4.80 12.79
N LEU A 303 13.42 3.57 13.21
CA LEU A 303 13.64 2.37 12.38
C LEU A 303 12.79 2.42 11.10
N LEU A 304 11.53 2.85 11.18
CA LEU A 304 10.67 3.04 10.02
C LEU A 304 11.21 4.09 9.04
N LEU A 305 11.76 5.21 9.55
CA LEU A 305 12.39 6.21 8.68
C LEU A 305 13.73 5.74 8.10
N VAL A 306 14.52 4.99 8.85
CA VAL A 306 15.77 4.39 8.34
C VAL A 306 15.44 3.37 7.24
N ALA A 307 14.41 2.55 7.43
CA ALA A 307 13.91 1.64 6.40
C ALA A 307 13.42 2.40 5.16
N CYS A 308 12.66 3.49 5.36
CA CYS A 308 12.22 4.36 4.28
C CYS A 308 13.41 4.98 3.53
N ALA A 309 14.42 5.47 4.24
CA ALA A 309 15.62 6.05 3.65
C ALA A 309 16.44 5.01 2.88
N ALA A 310 16.52 3.77 3.37
CA ALA A 310 17.19 2.67 2.67
C ALA A 310 16.49 2.30 1.36
N VAL A 311 15.15 2.20 1.38
CA VAL A 311 14.35 1.95 0.16
C VAL A 311 14.49 3.11 -0.82
N MET A 312 14.43 4.35 -0.32
CA MET A 312 14.63 5.56 -1.13
C MET A 312 16.01 5.59 -1.76
N LEU A 313 17.06 5.26 -1.00
CA LEU A 313 18.43 5.20 -1.50
C LEU A 313 18.55 4.16 -2.62
N GLY A 314 18.10 2.92 -2.39
CA GLY A 314 18.13 1.87 -3.43
C GLY A 314 17.34 2.25 -4.69
N THR A 315 16.23 2.96 -4.55
CA THR A 315 15.36 3.38 -5.66
C THR A 315 15.95 4.56 -6.44
N LEU A 316 16.56 5.54 -5.76
CA LEU A 316 17.13 6.74 -6.38
C LEU A 316 18.59 6.57 -6.81
N TYR A 317 19.29 5.54 -6.34
CA TYR A 317 20.70 5.33 -6.67
C TYR A 317 20.95 5.11 -8.18
N PRO A 318 20.18 4.27 -8.90
CA PRO A 318 20.25 4.20 -10.36
C PRO A 318 20.13 5.55 -11.06
N LEU A 319 19.20 6.38 -10.60
CA LEU A 319 18.95 7.72 -11.15
C LEU A 319 20.17 8.64 -10.95
N LEU A 320 20.81 8.57 -9.79
CA LEU A 320 22.00 9.37 -9.50
C LEU A 320 23.19 8.96 -10.38
N ILE A 321 23.43 7.66 -10.53
CA ILE A 321 24.52 7.12 -11.37
C ILE A 321 24.32 7.52 -12.84
N ASP A 322 23.09 7.43 -13.34
CA ASP A 322 22.74 7.85 -14.68
C ASP A 322 22.91 9.36 -14.89
N ALA A 323 22.44 10.18 -13.95
CA ALA A 323 22.59 11.63 -14.00
C ALA A 323 24.05 12.11 -13.96
N LEU A 324 24.94 11.34 -13.32
CA LEU A 324 26.39 11.59 -13.30
C LEU A 324 27.13 11.07 -14.55
N GLY A 325 26.44 10.40 -15.48
CA GLY A 325 27.05 9.82 -16.67
C GLY A 325 27.93 8.60 -16.38
N LEU A 326 27.74 7.94 -15.23
CA LEU A 326 28.54 6.80 -14.77
C LEU A 326 28.03 5.44 -15.27
N GLY A 327 27.07 5.45 -16.20
CA GLY A 327 26.44 4.25 -16.79
C GLY A 327 25.03 3.98 -16.27
N LYS A 328 24.48 2.82 -16.64
CA LYS A 328 23.17 2.35 -16.16
C LYS A 328 23.38 1.25 -15.12
N LEU A 329 22.67 1.36 -14.00
CA LEU A 329 22.67 0.38 -12.92
C LEU A 329 21.23 0.00 -12.57
N SER A 330 20.98 -1.26 -12.22
CA SER A 330 19.69 -1.71 -11.73
C SER A 330 19.84 -2.29 -10.32
N VAL A 331 18.94 -1.91 -9.42
CA VAL A 331 18.87 -2.43 -8.05
C VAL A 331 17.61 -3.28 -7.94
N GLY A 332 17.78 -4.56 -7.66
CA GLY A 332 16.67 -5.52 -7.53
C GLY A 332 16.50 -6.09 -6.12
N PRO A 333 15.63 -7.11 -5.96
CA PRO A 333 15.30 -7.73 -4.67
C PRO A 333 16.50 -8.05 -3.76
N PRO A 334 17.65 -8.57 -4.24
CA PRO A 334 18.76 -8.92 -3.35
C PRO A 334 19.26 -7.77 -2.47
N TYR A 335 19.30 -6.55 -3.00
CA TYR A 335 19.68 -5.36 -2.22
C TYR A 335 18.61 -5.04 -1.17
N PHE A 336 17.36 -4.94 -1.60
CA PHE A 336 16.27 -4.50 -0.74
C PHE A 336 16.02 -5.50 0.38
N GLU A 337 16.03 -6.80 0.11
CA GLU A 337 15.85 -7.83 1.13
C GLU A 337 17.00 -7.83 2.15
N ALA A 338 18.25 -7.73 1.68
CA ALA A 338 19.42 -7.71 2.55
C ALA A 338 19.48 -6.48 3.47
N VAL A 339 18.98 -5.33 3.02
CA VAL A 339 19.01 -4.09 3.80
C VAL A 339 17.73 -3.91 4.64
N PHE A 340 16.56 -4.18 4.07
CA PHE A 340 15.27 -3.92 4.72
C PHE A 340 15.00 -4.87 5.89
N VAL A 341 15.29 -6.17 5.73
CA VAL A 341 14.96 -7.19 6.75
C VAL A 341 15.68 -6.91 8.08
N PRO A 342 17.00 -6.63 8.13
CA PRO A 342 17.68 -6.30 9.39
C PRO A 342 17.18 -5.02 10.07
N ILE A 343 16.66 -4.04 9.30
CA ILE A 343 16.13 -2.78 9.86
C ILE A 343 14.72 -2.98 10.40
N ILE A 344 13.85 -3.69 9.67
CA ILE A 344 12.45 -3.85 10.05
C ILE A 344 12.27 -4.89 11.17
N ALA A 345 13.14 -5.89 11.29
CA ALA A 345 13.00 -6.92 12.30
C ALA A 345 13.05 -6.39 13.75
N PRO A 346 13.97 -5.48 14.14
CA PRO A 346 13.90 -4.80 15.44
C PRO A 346 12.61 -3.98 15.63
N ALA A 347 12.10 -3.34 14.56
CA ALA A 347 10.85 -2.59 14.62
C ALA A 347 9.64 -3.50 14.92
N LEU A 348 9.60 -4.67 14.27
CA LEU A 348 8.60 -5.72 14.52
C LEU A 348 8.70 -6.29 15.94
N PHE A 349 9.93 -6.45 16.47
CA PHE A 349 10.11 -6.85 17.85
C PHE A 349 9.57 -5.77 18.81
N LEU A 350 9.93 -4.50 18.59
CA LEU A 350 9.43 -3.37 19.39
C LEU A 350 7.92 -3.18 19.29
N MET A 351 7.29 -3.58 18.17
CA MET A 351 5.83 -3.58 18.00
C MET A 351 5.13 -4.45 19.06
N GLY A 352 5.74 -5.56 19.48
CA GLY A 352 5.21 -6.40 20.57
C GLY A 352 5.48 -5.82 21.97
N VAL A 353 6.60 -5.13 22.16
CA VAL A 353 6.99 -4.53 23.46
C VAL A 353 6.18 -3.25 23.75
N GLY A 354 6.15 -2.32 22.80
CA GLY A 354 5.68 -0.94 22.98
C GLY A 354 4.28 -0.81 23.60
N PRO A 355 3.25 -1.50 23.07
CA PRO A 355 1.88 -1.43 23.61
C PRO A 355 1.74 -1.90 25.06
N LEU A 356 2.65 -2.75 25.54
CA LEU A 356 2.67 -3.32 26.89
C LEU A 356 3.48 -2.46 27.89
N THR A 357 4.37 -1.60 27.40
CA THR A 357 5.14 -0.65 28.23
C THR A 357 4.28 0.51 28.72
N ARG A 358 4.54 1.02 29.93
CA ARG A 358 3.82 2.17 30.52
C ARG A 358 4.30 3.50 29.92
N TRP A 359 3.42 4.51 29.90
CA TRP A 359 3.77 5.89 29.57
C TRP A 359 4.67 6.51 30.65
N ARG A 360 5.43 7.57 30.31
CA ARG A 360 6.42 8.27 31.16
C ARG A 360 7.64 7.43 31.51
N ARG A 361 7.44 6.34 32.25
CA ARG A 361 8.52 5.49 32.76
C ARG A 361 7.99 4.10 33.05
N ALA A 362 8.79 3.10 32.73
CA ALA A 362 8.57 1.71 33.07
C ALA A 362 9.88 1.10 33.62
N ASN A 363 9.75 0.07 34.46
CA ASN A 363 10.88 -0.74 34.87
C ASN A 363 11.14 -1.82 33.81
N PHE A 364 12.39 -1.98 33.40
CA PHE A 364 12.78 -2.96 32.38
C PHE A 364 12.50 -4.41 32.82
N LEU A 365 12.80 -4.76 34.07
CA LEU A 365 12.61 -6.11 34.60
C LEU A 365 11.13 -6.49 34.64
N ASP A 366 10.25 -5.56 34.99
CA ASP A 366 8.79 -5.79 34.99
C ASP A 366 8.29 -6.08 33.57
N VAL A 367 8.77 -5.33 32.58
CA VAL A 367 8.41 -5.53 31.17
C VAL A 367 8.95 -6.87 30.67
N ALA A 368 10.20 -7.22 30.98
CA ALA A 368 10.81 -8.48 30.59
C ALA A 368 10.10 -9.69 31.23
N HIS A 369 9.84 -9.64 32.54
CA HIS A 369 9.13 -10.71 33.25
C HIS A 369 7.72 -10.93 32.71
N LYS A 370 7.06 -9.85 32.29
CA LYS A 370 5.73 -9.88 31.67
C LYS A 370 5.77 -10.52 30.27
N LEU A 371 6.80 -10.23 29.48
CA LEU A 371 6.95 -10.70 28.10
C LEU A 371 7.54 -12.10 27.98
N ARG A 372 8.13 -12.67 29.05
CA ARG A 372 8.88 -13.94 29.00
C ARG A 372 8.11 -15.11 28.37
N TRP A 373 6.81 -15.22 28.64
CA TRP A 373 5.99 -16.30 28.09
C TRP A 373 5.69 -16.09 26.61
N ALA A 374 5.42 -14.86 26.18
CA ALA A 374 5.28 -14.53 24.77
C ALA A 374 6.58 -14.82 24.02
N LEU A 375 7.73 -14.45 24.61
CA LEU A 375 9.05 -14.74 24.04
C LEU A 375 9.31 -16.25 23.95
N GLY A 376 9.00 -17.00 25.02
CA GLY A 376 9.14 -18.45 25.05
C GLY A 376 8.30 -19.16 23.98
N VAL A 377 7.01 -18.80 23.86
CA VAL A 377 6.13 -19.34 22.80
C VAL A 377 6.66 -19.01 21.41
N SER A 378 7.20 -17.80 21.22
CA SER A 378 7.75 -17.36 19.94
C SER A 378 9.05 -18.09 19.59
N ALA A 379 9.93 -18.32 20.57
CA ALA A 379 11.16 -19.09 20.37
C ALA A 379 10.85 -20.56 20.05
N VAL A 380 9.86 -21.15 20.72
CA VAL A 380 9.42 -22.53 20.44
C VAL A 380 8.82 -22.64 19.03
N SER A 381 8.02 -21.66 18.61
CA SER A 381 7.42 -21.66 17.27
C SER A 381 8.48 -21.57 16.16
N ALA A 382 9.59 -20.88 16.40
CA ALA A 382 10.73 -20.74 15.48
C ALA A 382 11.35 -22.09 15.09
N VAL A 383 11.19 -23.11 15.93
CA VAL A 383 11.74 -24.46 15.72
C VAL A 383 10.63 -25.43 15.32
N LEU A 384 9.54 -25.51 16.11
CA LEU A 384 8.52 -26.54 15.91
C LEU A 384 7.69 -26.32 14.64
N ALA A 385 7.32 -25.07 14.32
CA ALA A 385 6.45 -24.80 13.18
C ALA A 385 7.13 -25.11 11.83
N PRO A 386 8.38 -24.69 11.56
CA PRO A 386 9.04 -25.07 10.30
C PRO A 386 9.34 -26.56 10.19
N LEU A 387 9.65 -27.23 11.32
CA LEU A 387 9.87 -28.69 11.34
C LEU A 387 8.60 -29.44 10.95
N ALA A 388 7.43 -29.02 11.47
CA ALA A 388 6.14 -29.59 11.09
C ALA A 388 5.79 -29.38 9.61
N LEU A 389 6.34 -28.33 8.98
CA LEU A 389 6.16 -28.02 7.57
C LEU A 389 7.19 -28.72 6.65
N GLY A 390 8.12 -29.50 7.22
CA GLY A 390 9.01 -30.41 6.49
C GLY A 390 10.38 -29.85 6.11
N ARG A 391 10.63 -28.56 6.30
CA ARG A 391 11.96 -27.94 6.07
C ARG A 391 12.19 -26.82 7.07
N TRP A 392 13.31 -26.86 7.78
CA TRP A 392 13.71 -25.77 8.66
C TRP A 392 14.85 -24.97 8.04
N THR A 393 14.75 -23.64 8.07
CA THR A 393 15.86 -22.72 7.81
C THR A 393 15.85 -21.60 8.86
N PRO A 394 17.00 -20.98 9.18
CA PRO A 394 17.05 -19.89 10.15
C PRO A 394 16.10 -18.74 9.81
N LEU A 395 15.96 -18.39 8.52
CA LEU A 395 15.11 -17.30 8.07
C LEU A 395 13.62 -17.61 8.24
N ILE A 396 13.20 -18.85 7.93
CA ILE A 396 11.80 -19.28 8.14
C ILE A 396 11.48 -19.29 9.64
N GLY A 397 12.36 -19.88 10.45
CA GLY A 397 12.21 -19.88 11.91
C GLY A 397 12.11 -18.47 12.48
N PHE A 398 12.98 -17.57 12.04
CA PHE A 398 12.98 -16.17 12.46
C PHE A 398 11.71 -15.40 12.05
N GLY A 399 11.22 -15.59 10.82
CA GLY A 399 9.97 -14.99 10.37
C GLY A 399 8.76 -15.46 11.19
N LEU A 400 8.65 -16.77 11.44
CA LEU A 400 7.57 -17.33 12.27
C LEU A 400 7.70 -16.93 13.75
N MET A 401 8.92 -16.78 14.27
CA MET A 401 9.18 -16.23 15.59
C MET A 401 8.62 -14.81 15.71
N LEU A 402 8.89 -13.92 14.75
CA LEU A 402 8.39 -12.54 14.78
C LEU A 402 6.87 -12.47 14.63
N ALA A 403 6.27 -13.28 13.75
CA ALA A 403 4.82 -13.36 13.62
C ALA A 403 4.14 -13.81 14.93
N THR A 404 4.64 -14.90 15.53
CA THR A 404 4.10 -15.41 16.80
C THR A 404 4.38 -14.48 17.98
N TRP A 405 5.49 -13.74 17.94
CA TRP A 405 5.79 -12.68 18.91
C TRP A 405 4.74 -11.58 18.88
N ILE A 406 4.42 -11.04 17.70
CA ILE A 406 3.40 -9.99 17.57
C ILE A 406 2.02 -10.54 17.97
N ALA A 407 1.64 -11.73 17.49
CA ALA A 407 0.36 -12.33 17.82
C ALA A 407 0.21 -12.59 19.34
N SER A 408 1.20 -13.20 19.98
CA SER A 408 1.18 -13.51 21.41
C SER A 408 1.20 -12.25 22.28
N THR A 409 1.95 -11.22 21.90
CA THR A 409 1.96 -9.93 22.63
C THR A 409 0.66 -9.15 22.45
N CYS A 410 -0.02 -9.22 21.29
CA CYS A 410 -1.39 -8.71 21.11
C CYS A 410 -2.38 -9.41 22.04
N LEU A 411 -2.34 -10.75 22.11
CA LEU A 411 -3.20 -11.53 23.00
C LEU A 411 -2.92 -11.23 24.48
N LEU A 412 -1.65 -11.12 24.87
CA LEU A 412 -1.25 -10.73 26.21
C LEU A 412 -1.76 -9.33 26.55
N ASN A 413 -1.63 -8.38 25.63
CA ASN A 413 -2.13 -7.01 25.80
C ASN A 413 -3.64 -6.99 26.05
N LEU A 414 -4.40 -7.77 25.27
CA LEU A 414 -5.84 -7.92 25.44
C LEU A 414 -6.19 -8.55 26.79
N ALA A 415 -5.52 -9.66 27.14
CA ALA A 415 -5.74 -10.36 28.40
C ALA A 415 -5.49 -9.47 29.62
N ASP A 416 -4.40 -8.71 29.63
CA ASP A 416 -4.09 -7.78 30.72
C ASP A 416 -5.10 -6.64 30.82
N ARG A 417 -5.49 -6.08 29.66
CA ARG A 417 -6.45 -4.99 29.57
C ARG A 417 -7.82 -5.42 30.12
N ILE A 418 -8.25 -6.64 29.80
CA ILE A 418 -9.52 -7.19 30.28
C ILE A 418 -9.43 -7.55 31.76
N ARG A 419 -8.37 -8.20 32.21
CA ARG A 419 -8.20 -8.62 33.62
C ARG A 419 -8.15 -7.43 34.58
N SER A 420 -7.54 -6.33 34.17
CA SER A 420 -7.45 -5.09 34.95
C SER A 420 -8.69 -4.20 34.90
N HIS A 421 -9.72 -4.58 34.14
CA HIS A 421 -10.93 -3.77 33.97
C HIS A 421 -11.88 -3.89 35.18
N PRO A 422 -12.45 -2.79 35.70
CA PRO A 422 -13.26 -2.80 36.93
C PRO A 422 -14.61 -3.52 36.79
N LEU A 423 -15.18 -3.59 35.59
CA LEU A 423 -16.46 -4.29 35.35
C LEU A 423 -16.36 -5.79 35.69
N LYS A 424 -17.46 -6.41 36.10
CA LYS A 424 -17.58 -7.86 36.30
C LYS A 424 -18.03 -8.54 35.00
N GLY A 425 -17.53 -9.74 34.73
CA GLY A 425 -17.88 -10.55 33.54
C GLY A 425 -17.04 -10.21 32.29
N TRP A 426 -16.61 -11.25 31.57
CA TRP A 426 -15.74 -11.11 30.39
C TRP A 426 -16.42 -10.37 29.24
N THR A 427 -17.70 -10.60 29.01
CA THR A 427 -18.48 -9.98 27.92
C THR A 427 -18.58 -8.47 28.11
N ALA A 428 -18.91 -7.99 29.31
CA ALA A 428 -18.99 -6.57 29.63
C ALA A 428 -17.62 -5.88 29.51
N ARG A 429 -16.54 -6.55 29.95
CA ARG A 429 -15.17 -6.02 29.84
C ARG A 429 -14.71 -5.87 28.39
N LEU A 430 -15.06 -6.83 27.54
CA LEU A 430 -14.80 -6.77 26.10
C LEU A 430 -15.59 -5.62 25.46
N ALA A 431 -16.91 -5.58 25.68
CA ALA A 431 -17.77 -4.54 25.11
C ALA A 431 -17.38 -3.11 25.54
N ALA A 432 -16.70 -2.95 26.68
CA ALA A 432 -16.27 -1.65 27.19
C ALA A 432 -15.01 -1.07 26.50
N GLN A 433 -14.26 -1.86 25.72
CA GLN A 433 -13.04 -1.34 25.09
C GLN A 433 -13.35 -0.42 23.90
N SER A 434 -12.48 0.56 23.65
CA SER A 434 -12.69 1.55 22.60
C SER A 434 -12.34 1.00 21.21
N GLY A 435 -12.98 1.56 20.17
CA GLY A 435 -12.68 1.21 18.77
C GLY A 435 -11.20 1.44 18.41
N SER A 436 -10.59 2.51 18.92
CA SER A 436 -9.14 2.78 18.74
C SER A 436 -8.24 1.74 19.41
N TYR A 437 -8.70 1.05 20.45
CA TYR A 437 -7.93 -0.03 21.07
C TYR A 437 -8.03 -1.30 20.24
N TYR A 438 -9.23 -1.72 19.87
CA TYR A 438 -9.43 -2.88 19.00
C TYR A 438 -8.81 -2.69 17.61
N GLY A 439 -8.91 -1.49 17.05
CA GLY A 439 -8.29 -1.15 15.77
C GLY A 439 -6.76 -1.28 15.81
N MET A 440 -6.13 -0.87 16.91
CA MET A 440 -4.68 -1.08 17.11
C MET A 440 -4.34 -2.57 17.16
N LEU A 441 -5.05 -3.36 17.96
CA LEU A 441 -4.82 -4.81 18.07
C LEU A 441 -5.01 -5.51 16.72
N MET A 442 -6.10 -5.18 16.01
CA MET A 442 -6.42 -5.75 14.71
C MET A 442 -5.35 -5.43 13.67
N ALA A 443 -4.85 -4.19 13.65
CA ALA A 443 -3.80 -3.82 12.72
C ALA A 443 -2.47 -4.52 13.02
N HIS A 444 -2.06 -4.59 14.30
CA HIS A 444 -0.83 -5.27 14.68
C HIS A 444 -0.93 -6.79 14.45
N PHE A 445 -2.08 -7.40 14.73
CA PHE A 445 -2.34 -8.79 14.38
C PHE A 445 -2.33 -9.03 12.86
N GLY A 446 -2.80 -8.06 12.07
CA GLY A 446 -2.68 -8.07 10.62
C GLY A 446 -1.23 -8.16 10.12
N VAL A 447 -0.30 -7.46 10.79
CA VAL A 447 1.15 -7.57 10.51
C VAL A 447 1.64 -8.99 10.80
N ALA A 448 1.21 -9.62 11.90
CA ALA A 448 1.56 -11.02 12.19
C ALA A 448 1.09 -11.98 11.09
N VAL A 449 -0.17 -11.84 10.63
CA VAL A 449 -0.75 -12.64 9.54
C VAL A 449 0.01 -12.43 8.23
N PHE A 450 0.36 -11.18 7.91
CA PHE A 450 1.19 -10.85 6.75
C PHE A 450 2.56 -11.55 6.80
N ILE A 451 3.26 -11.49 7.94
CA ILE A 451 4.58 -12.13 8.10
C ILE A 451 4.48 -13.65 7.95
N VAL A 452 3.43 -14.29 8.47
CA VAL A 452 3.19 -15.73 8.24
C VAL A 452 3.09 -16.01 6.74
N GLY A 453 2.28 -15.24 6.01
CA GLY A 453 2.12 -15.39 4.56
C GLY A 453 3.45 -15.28 3.81
N VAL A 454 4.19 -14.19 4.04
CA VAL A 454 5.50 -13.93 3.40
C VAL A 454 6.52 -15.03 3.72
N THR A 455 6.61 -15.42 5.00
CA THR A 455 7.60 -16.41 5.46
C THR A 455 7.30 -17.80 4.89
N ILE A 456 6.03 -18.22 4.90
CA ILE A 456 5.64 -19.55 4.42
C ILE A 456 5.72 -19.63 2.90
N VAL A 457 5.22 -18.63 2.16
CA VAL A 457 5.30 -18.67 0.69
C VAL A 457 6.75 -18.59 0.23
N GLY A 458 7.60 -17.77 0.86
CA GLY A 458 9.02 -17.67 0.52
C GLY A 458 9.82 -18.92 0.85
N GLY A 459 9.44 -19.66 1.89
CA GLY A 459 10.15 -20.86 2.33
C GLY A 459 9.72 -22.18 1.68
N TYR A 460 8.45 -22.28 1.27
CA TYR A 460 7.83 -23.56 0.87
C TYR A 460 7.08 -23.52 -0.47
N ALA A 461 7.16 -22.41 -1.22
CA ALA A 461 6.65 -22.41 -2.58
C ALA A 461 7.40 -23.42 -3.46
N VAL A 462 6.66 -24.05 -4.37
CA VAL A 462 7.21 -24.92 -5.41
C VAL A 462 6.85 -24.33 -6.76
N GLU A 463 7.83 -24.28 -7.66
CA GLU A 463 7.71 -23.81 -9.03
C GLU A 463 8.21 -24.91 -9.97
N ARG A 464 7.43 -25.17 -11.02
CA ARG A 464 7.79 -26.11 -12.08
C ARG A 464 7.46 -25.51 -13.43
N ASP A 465 8.51 -25.28 -14.21
CA ASP A 465 8.45 -24.88 -15.60
C ASP A 465 8.66 -26.12 -16.46
N VAL A 466 7.64 -26.52 -17.20
CA VAL A 466 7.61 -27.79 -17.93
C VAL A 466 7.04 -27.61 -19.34
N ARG A 467 7.51 -28.46 -20.25
CA ARG A 467 6.85 -28.67 -21.54
C ARG A 467 5.83 -29.78 -21.37
N MET A 468 4.57 -29.53 -21.72
CA MET A 468 3.49 -30.52 -21.65
C MET A 468 2.76 -30.64 -22.98
N ALA A 469 2.57 -31.88 -23.44
CA ALA A 469 1.67 -32.26 -24.53
C ALA A 469 0.34 -32.82 -23.94
N PRO A 470 -0.75 -32.86 -24.71
CA PRO A 470 -2.01 -33.45 -24.25
C PRO A 470 -1.79 -34.89 -23.75
N GLY A 471 -2.29 -35.17 -22.55
CA GLY A 471 -2.11 -36.44 -21.82
C GLY A 471 -0.94 -36.43 -20.83
N ASP A 472 0.01 -35.50 -20.93
CA ASP A 472 1.12 -35.40 -19.99
C ASP A 472 0.61 -35.05 -18.58
N THR A 473 1.30 -35.58 -17.57
CA THR A 473 0.99 -35.34 -16.15
C THR A 473 2.20 -34.77 -15.41
N LEU A 474 1.95 -33.77 -14.58
CA LEU A 474 2.92 -33.20 -13.64
C LEU A 474 2.49 -33.51 -12.20
N THR A 475 3.39 -34.07 -11.41
CA THR A 475 3.15 -34.33 -9.98
C THR A 475 3.79 -33.26 -9.11
N LEU A 476 3.00 -32.67 -8.21
CA LEU A 476 3.38 -31.64 -7.24
C LEU A 476 2.93 -32.08 -5.84
N GLY A 477 3.73 -32.92 -5.17
CA GLY A 477 3.36 -33.50 -3.88
C GLY A 477 2.09 -34.34 -4.00
N ALA A 478 1.02 -33.94 -3.32
CA ALA A 478 -0.27 -34.63 -3.37
C ALA A 478 -1.13 -34.31 -4.61
N TYR A 479 -0.69 -33.37 -5.45
CA TYR A 479 -1.42 -32.95 -6.66
C TYR A 479 -0.86 -33.62 -7.90
N VAL A 480 -1.75 -34.06 -8.77
CA VAL A 480 -1.41 -34.44 -10.14
C VAL A 480 -2.18 -33.52 -11.07
N VAL A 481 -1.45 -32.85 -11.94
CA VAL A 481 -1.95 -31.91 -12.94
C VAL A 481 -1.81 -32.59 -14.29
N ARG A 482 -2.92 -32.95 -14.94
CA ARG A 482 -2.94 -33.48 -16.30
C ARG A 482 -3.28 -32.36 -17.26
N PHE A 483 -2.56 -32.28 -18.38
CA PHE A 483 -2.87 -31.32 -19.44
C PHE A 483 -3.69 -32.00 -20.54
N ASP A 484 -4.87 -31.47 -20.85
CA ASP A 484 -5.79 -32.06 -21.84
C ASP A 484 -5.75 -31.33 -23.19
N GLY A 485 -4.85 -30.35 -23.34
CA GLY A 485 -4.63 -29.59 -24.57
C GLY A 485 -5.15 -28.15 -24.54
N VAL A 486 -5.06 -27.49 -25.68
CA VAL A 486 -5.45 -26.10 -25.90
C VAL A 486 -6.56 -26.03 -26.93
N ARG A 487 -7.53 -25.14 -26.70
CA ARG A 487 -8.52 -24.74 -27.70
C ARG A 487 -8.46 -23.24 -27.94
N GLU A 488 -8.74 -22.82 -29.16
CA GLU A 488 -8.93 -21.40 -29.46
C GLU A 488 -10.31 -20.93 -28.94
N VAL A 489 -10.33 -19.76 -28.32
CA VAL A 489 -11.53 -19.09 -27.82
C VAL A 489 -11.50 -17.64 -28.27
N ARG A 490 -12.59 -17.17 -28.87
CA ARG A 490 -12.73 -15.77 -29.26
C ARG A 490 -13.32 -14.95 -28.10
N GLY A 491 -12.58 -13.94 -27.64
CA GLY A 491 -13.03 -12.96 -26.67
C GLY A 491 -13.64 -11.71 -27.31
N PRO A 492 -13.96 -10.67 -26.52
CA PRO A 492 -14.55 -9.44 -27.02
C PRO A 492 -13.65 -8.66 -27.99
N ASN A 493 -12.36 -8.51 -27.65
CA ASN A 493 -11.34 -7.79 -28.44
C ASN A 493 -10.01 -8.58 -28.52
N TYR A 494 -10.05 -9.88 -28.26
CA TYR A 494 -8.87 -10.76 -28.29
C TYR A 494 -9.21 -12.16 -28.81
N LEU A 495 -8.17 -12.86 -29.28
CA LEU A 495 -8.19 -14.31 -29.52
C LEU A 495 -7.39 -15.00 -28.41
N ALA A 496 -7.88 -16.10 -27.85
CA ALA A 496 -7.25 -16.76 -26.72
C ALA A 496 -6.95 -18.23 -27.02
N ALA A 497 -5.72 -18.65 -26.76
CA ALA A 497 -5.36 -20.04 -26.58
C ALA A 497 -5.68 -20.43 -25.12
N ARG A 498 -6.75 -21.21 -24.91
CA ARG A 498 -7.19 -21.65 -23.59
C ARG A 498 -6.76 -23.10 -23.34
N GLY A 499 -5.86 -23.28 -22.36
CA GLY A 499 -5.46 -24.61 -21.89
C GLY A 499 -6.53 -25.24 -21.00
N THR A 500 -6.58 -26.57 -20.95
CA THR A 500 -7.41 -27.32 -19.99
C THR A 500 -6.51 -28.20 -19.14
N LEU A 501 -6.57 -28.01 -17.82
CA LEU A 501 -5.80 -28.80 -16.87
C LEU A 501 -6.70 -29.45 -15.82
N ASP A 502 -6.76 -30.76 -15.81
CA ASP A 502 -7.40 -31.54 -14.77
C ASP A 502 -6.49 -31.69 -13.55
N ILE A 503 -6.93 -31.17 -12.41
CA ILE A 503 -6.20 -31.29 -11.14
C ILE A 503 -6.88 -32.32 -10.27
N THR A 504 -6.11 -33.33 -9.87
CA THR A 504 -6.49 -34.31 -8.87
C THR A 504 -5.64 -34.17 -7.62
N ARG A 505 -6.19 -34.58 -6.47
CA ARG A 505 -5.46 -34.68 -5.21
C ARG A 505 -5.67 -36.06 -4.62
N ASN A 506 -4.58 -36.81 -4.39
CA ASN A 506 -4.65 -38.19 -3.90
C ASN A 506 -5.60 -39.08 -4.74
N GLY A 507 -5.55 -38.94 -6.06
CA GLY A 507 -6.38 -39.71 -6.99
C GLY A 507 -7.85 -39.27 -7.09
N ARG A 508 -8.30 -38.26 -6.33
CA ARG A 508 -9.66 -37.71 -6.42
C ARG A 508 -9.66 -36.41 -7.25
N PRO A 509 -10.63 -36.20 -8.14
CA PRO A 509 -10.79 -34.92 -8.83
C PRO A 509 -10.95 -33.76 -7.84
N LEU A 510 -10.19 -32.68 -8.05
CA LEU A 510 -10.24 -31.48 -7.22
C LEU A 510 -10.88 -30.32 -7.98
N THR A 511 -10.35 -29.98 -9.15
CA THR A 511 -10.83 -28.88 -9.99
C THR A 511 -10.25 -28.99 -11.40
N VAL A 512 -10.83 -28.27 -12.35
CA VAL A 512 -10.23 -28.00 -13.67
C VAL A 512 -9.73 -26.56 -13.67
N LEU A 513 -8.53 -26.31 -14.18
CA LEU A 513 -7.98 -24.97 -14.40
C LEU A 513 -7.87 -24.69 -15.90
N SER A 514 -8.21 -23.46 -16.29
CA SER A 514 -8.21 -23.05 -17.69
C SER A 514 -7.43 -21.75 -17.91
N PRO A 515 -6.09 -21.78 -17.84
CA PRO A 515 -5.27 -20.61 -18.13
C PRO A 515 -5.38 -20.25 -19.60
N GLU A 516 -5.19 -18.96 -19.91
CA GLU A 516 -5.25 -18.46 -21.28
C GLU A 516 -3.98 -17.73 -21.65
N ARG A 517 -3.68 -17.77 -22.95
CA ARG A 517 -2.79 -16.83 -23.59
C ARG A 517 -3.61 -16.06 -24.62
N ARG A 518 -3.82 -14.78 -24.38
CA ARG A 518 -4.63 -13.88 -25.20
C ARG A 518 -3.75 -13.12 -26.18
N LEU A 519 -4.23 -12.88 -27.39
CA LEU A 519 -3.69 -11.96 -28.37
C LEU A 519 -4.73 -10.88 -28.61
N TYR A 520 -4.43 -9.65 -28.15
CA TYR A 520 -5.32 -8.51 -28.32
C TYR A 520 -5.21 -8.00 -29.76
N THR A 521 -6.33 -7.97 -30.48
CA THR A 521 -6.32 -7.86 -31.95
C THR A 521 -5.96 -6.46 -32.44
N ALA A 522 -6.32 -5.43 -31.68
CA ALA A 522 -6.05 -4.03 -32.06
C ALA A 522 -4.56 -3.67 -31.90
N SER A 523 -3.91 -4.16 -30.85
CA SER A 523 -2.51 -3.86 -30.51
C SER A 523 -1.52 -4.95 -30.93
N ASN A 524 -2.02 -6.10 -31.41
CA ASN A 524 -1.25 -7.30 -31.69
C ASN A 524 -0.31 -7.72 -30.54
N THR A 525 -0.74 -7.47 -29.30
CA THR A 525 0.08 -7.71 -28.10
C THR A 525 -0.42 -8.97 -27.39
N PRO A 526 0.45 -9.97 -27.16
CA PRO A 526 0.10 -11.15 -26.38
C PRO A 526 0.07 -10.83 -24.89
N MET A 527 -0.79 -11.51 -24.15
CA MET A 527 -0.91 -11.41 -22.69
C MET A 527 -1.25 -12.79 -22.12
N THR A 528 -0.75 -13.08 -20.92
CA THR A 528 -1.06 -14.34 -20.24
C THR A 528 -2.06 -14.10 -19.13
N GLU A 529 -3.07 -14.96 -19.04
CA GLU A 529 -4.10 -14.92 -18.03
C GLU A 529 -4.02 -16.21 -17.23
N THR A 530 -3.68 -16.08 -15.96
CA THR A 530 -3.40 -17.24 -15.13
C THR A 530 -4.67 -17.86 -14.59
N ALA A 531 -4.63 -19.18 -14.39
CA ALA A 531 -5.70 -19.89 -13.71
C ALA A 531 -5.23 -20.26 -12.29
N ILE A 532 -6.03 -19.89 -11.30
CA ILE A 532 -5.66 -20.07 -9.89
C ILE A 532 -6.79 -20.78 -9.15
N TYR A 533 -6.49 -21.95 -8.60
CA TYR A 533 -7.33 -22.57 -7.58
C TYR A 533 -6.93 -22.05 -6.22
N ARG A 534 -7.73 -21.12 -5.68
CA ARG A 534 -7.48 -20.47 -4.39
C ARG A 534 -8.05 -21.28 -3.24
N HIS A 535 -7.25 -21.46 -2.20
CA HIS A 535 -7.66 -22.08 -0.94
C HIS A 535 -7.14 -21.25 0.24
N LEU A 536 -7.76 -21.39 1.41
CA LEU A 536 -7.40 -20.61 2.60
C LEU A 536 -5.90 -20.72 3.00
N THR A 537 -5.27 -21.84 2.66
CA THR A 537 -3.91 -22.17 3.07
C THR A 537 -2.92 -22.31 1.91
N ARG A 538 -3.37 -22.17 0.66
CA ARG A 538 -2.54 -22.36 -0.53
C ARG A 538 -3.26 -21.94 -1.80
N ASP A 539 -2.46 -21.60 -2.80
CA ASP A 539 -2.92 -21.45 -4.18
C ASP A 539 -2.22 -22.49 -5.06
N LEU A 540 -2.98 -23.10 -5.98
CA LEU A 540 -2.42 -23.77 -7.16
C LEU A 540 -2.57 -22.79 -8.32
N TYR A 541 -1.44 -22.41 -8.91
CA TYR A 541 -1.38 -21.38 -9.93
C TYR A 541 -0.80 -21.99 -11.20
N VAL A 542 -1.43 -21.71 -12.33
CA VAL A 542 -0.98 -22.17 -13.64
C VAL A 542 -0.94 -21.00 -14.61
N SER A 543 0.16 -20.91 -15.34
CA SER A 543 0.38 -19.95 -16.42
C SER A 543 0.72 -20.71 -17.71
N LEU A 544 0.02 -20.38 -18.80
CA LEU A 544 0.25 -20.96 -20.12
C LEU A 544 1.24 -20.09 -20.89
N GLY A 545 2.38 -20.66 -21.26
CA GLY A 545 3.44 -19.98 -22.00
C GLY A 545 3.29 -20.08 -23.52
N GLU A 546 4.41 -20.09 -24.23
CA GLU A 546 4.45 -20.25 -25.69
C GLU A 546 4.20 -21.71 -26.13
N PRO A 547 3.66 -21.93 -27.34
CA PRO A 547 3.68 -23.25 -27.96
C PRO A 547 5.13 -23.70 -28.23
N LEU A 548 5.41 -24.98 -27.96
CA LEU A 548 6.71 -25.65 -28.09
C LEU A 548 6.61 -26.85 -29.07
N GLY A 549 6.06 -26.59 -30.25
CA GLY A 549 5.77 -27.58 -31.29
C GLY A 549 4.29 -27.55 -31.71
N PRO A 550 3.81 -28.60 -32.41
CA PRO A 550 2.42 -28.66 -32.89
C PRO A 550 1.40 -28.74 -31.75
N ASP A 551 1.66 -29.59 -30.74
CA ASP A 551 0.68 -29.87 -29.67
C ASP A 551 1.18 -29.55 -28.26
N ALA A 552 2.49 -29.34 -28.08
CA ALA A 552 3.09 -29.12 -26.76
C ALA A 552 3.20 -27.63 -26.42
N TRP A 553 3.07 -27.30 -25.13
CA TRP A 553 3.12 -25.93 -24.63
C TRP A 553 4.08 -25.82 -23.46
N SER A 554 4.71 -24.65 -23.33
CA SER A 554 5.40 -24.25 -22.11
C SER A 554 4.38 -23.95 -21.02
N MET A 555 4.58 -24.45 -19.82
CA MET A 555 3.65 -24.26 -18.72
C MET A 555 4.39 -24.06 -17.40
N ARG A 556 3.96 -23.04 -16.66
CA ARG A 556 4.44 -22.80 -15.30
C ARG A 556 3.37 -23.20 -14.31
N VAL A 557 3.69 -24.13 -13.42
CA VAL A 557 2.78 -24.59 -12.37
C VAL A 557 3.41 -24.32 -11.01
N TYR A 558 2.67 -23.62 -10.16
CA TYR A 558 3.12 -23.26 -8.83
C TYR A 558 2.20 -23.82 -7.75
N TYR A 559 2.83 -24.22 -6.64
CA TYR A 559 2.19 -24.41 -5.35
C TYR A 559 2.63 -23.28 -4.43
N LYS A 560 1.71 -22.41 -4.01
CA LYS A 560 2.01 -21.21 -3.20
C LYS A 560 1.29 -21.29 -1.85
N PRO A 561 1.91 -21.85 -0.80
CA PRO A 561 1.27 -21.99 0.50
C PRO A 561 1.10 -20.63 1.18
N PHE A 562 -0.06 -20.39 1.77
CA PHE A 562 -0.42 -19.20 2.56
C PHE A 562 -0.23 -17.84 1.86
N VAL A 563 -0.07 -17.79 0.54
CA VAL A 563 0.09 -16.52 -0.21
C VAL A 563 -1.09 -15.56 0.03
N GLY A 564 -2.31 -16.10 0.15
CA GLY A 564 -3.52 -15.34 0.49
C GLY A 564 -3.44 -14.56 1.81
N TRP A 565 -2.61 -15.00 2.76
CA TRP A 565 -2.47 -14.36 4.07
C TRP A 565 -1.69 -13.05 4.01
N ILE A 566 -0.91 -12.83 2.94
CA ILE A 566 -0.24 -11.55 2.69
C ILE A 566 -1.31 -10.46 2.58
N TRP A 567 -2.26 -10.62 1.66
CA TRP A 567 -3.34 -9.66 1.46
C TRP A 567 -4.37 -9.68 2.60
N GLY A 568 -4.64 -10.84 3.19
CA GLY A 568 -5.46 -10.96 4.40
C GLY A 568 -4.93 -10.14 5.57
N GLY A 569 -3.61 -10.18 5.80
CA GLY A 569 -2.94 -9.37 6.81
C GLY A 569 -3.08 -7.87 6.53
N CYS A 570 -2.88 -7.44 5.28
CA CYS A 570 -3.07 -6.04 4.88
C CYS A 570 -4.52 -5.56 5.00
N LEU A 571 -5.50 -6.42 4.70
CA LEU A 571 -6.90 -6.10 4.91
C LEU A 571 -7.20 -5.90 6.40
N LEU A 572 -6.67 -6.76 7.28
CA LEU A 572 -6.80 -6.58 8.73
C LEU A 572 -6.16 -5.27 9.21
N MET A 573 -5.00 -4.90 8.64
CA MET A 573 -4.35 -3.61 8.90
C MET A 573 -5.25 -2.43 8.54
N ALA A 574 -5.76 -2.38 7.31
CA ALA A 574 -6.63 -1.30 6.84
C ALA A 574 -7.94 -1.21 7.66
N LEU A 575 -8.60 -2.34 7.91
CA LEU A 575 -9.81 -2.38 8.72
C LEU A 575 -9.55 -1.97 10.18
N GLY A 576 -8.39 -2.33 10.74
CA GLY A 576 -7.97 -1.88 12.07
C GLY A 576 -7.82 -0.36 12.14
N GLY A 577 -7.27 0.26 11.09
CA GLY A 577 -7.23 1.72 10.95
C GLY A 577 -8.62 2.36 10.92
N LEU A 578 -9.52 1.84 10.09
CA LEU A 578 -10.91 2.32 9.99
C LEU A 578 -11.67 2.17 11.31
N LEU A 579 -11.51 1.03 12.00
CA LEU A 579 -12.10 0.79 13.33
C LEU A 579 -11.57 1.79 14.36
N ALA A 580 -10.31 2.20 14.26
CA ALA A 580 -9.73 3.20 15.15
C ALA A 580 -10.28 4.61 14.95
N VAL A 581 -10.69 4.94 13.71
CA VAL A 581 -11.33 6.21 13.36
C VAL A 581 -12.81 6.22 13.76
N ALA A 582 -13.50 5.07 13.69
CA ALA A 582 -14.90 4.92 14.09
C ALA A 582 -15.16 5.01 15.61
N ASP A 583 -14.11 5.24 16.42
CA ASP A 583 -14.18 5.35 17.88
C ASP A 583 -15.18 6.45 18.32
N ARG A 584 -15.95 6.14 19.37
CA ARG A 584 -16.98 7.03 19.94
C ARG A 584 -16.43 8.40 20.33
N ARG A 585 -15.16 8.51 20.72
CA ARG A 585 -14.54 9.79 21.10
C ARG A 585 -14.60 10.85 20.00
N TYR A 586 -14.55 10.45 18.73
CA TYR A 586 -14.62 11.37 17.61
C TYR A 586 -16.08 11.76 17.30
N ARG A 587 -17.05 10.92 17.64
CA ARG A 587 -18.49 11.19 17.55
C ARG A 587 -19.01 12.11 18.66
N SER A 588 -18.53 11.95 19.89
CA SER A 588 -18.99 12.78 21.02
C SER A 588 -18.56 14.24 20.87
N LEU A 589 -17.36 14.48 20.32
CA LEU A 589 -16.87 15.83 20.01
C LEU A 589 -17.75 16.55 18.99
N HIS A 590 -18.25 15.84 17.98
CA HIS A 590 -19.22 16.40 17.03
C HIS A 590 -20.53 16.82 17.70
N ARG A 591 -21.01 16.08 18.71
CA ARG A 591 -22.22 16.44 19.46
C ARG A 591 -22.01 17.65 20.38
N THR A 592 -20.94 17.67 21.17
CA THR A 592 -20.67 18.77 22.11
C THR A 592 -20.36 20.10 21.40
N ALA A 593 -19.83 20.06 20.17
CA ALA A 593 -19.61 21.27 19.38
C ALA A 593 -20.87 21.81 18.69
N GLN A 594 -21.96 21.03 18.63
CA GLN A 594 -23.25 21.45 18.05
C GLN A 594 -24.20 22.04 19.10
N GLU A 595 -23.88 21.95 20.39
CA GLU A 595 -24.64 22.65 21.42
C GLU A 595 -24.30 24.15 21.35
N PRO A 596 -25.30 25.04 21.19
CA PRO A 596 -25.05 26.47 21.20
C PRO A 596 -24.40 26.86 22.52
N ARG A 597 -23.24 27.52 22.46
CA ARG A 597 -22.59 28.08 23.66
C ARG A 597 -23.60 29.02 24.33
N PRO A 598 -23.83 28.90 25.65
CA PRO A 598 -24.62 29.90 26.35
C PRO A 598 -23.94 31.26 26.16
N VAL A 599 -24.70 32.21 25.64
CA VAL A 599 -24.25 33.60 25.48
C VAL A 599 -24.02 34.15 26.89
N PRO A 600 -22.87 34.80 27.17
CA PRO A 600 -22.59 35.39 28.47
C PRO A 600 -23.54 36.54 28.82
#